data_AF-A0A358NCL8-F1
#
_entry.id   AF-A0A358NCL8-F1
#
_cell.length_a   1.000
_cell.length_b   1.000
_cell.length_c   1.000
_cell.angle_alpha   90.00
_cell.angle_beta   90.00
_cell.angle_gamma   90.00
#
_symmetry.space_group_name_H-M   'P 1'
#
loop_
_entity.id
_entity.type
_entity.pdbx_description
1 polymer ?
#
loop_
_entity_poly.entity_id
_entity_poly.type
_entity_poly.pdbx_seq_one_letter_code
_entity_poly.pdbx_strand_id
1 'polypeptide(L)'
;MVWLNRVEAYLDDLELAANRLGRQMKQMKVDQVPASRIGSDTRVGIDGSMAISVNAATERLSVCLSELESKVAQRDLLLRASDAPQAGLTLNEKLEAVRDPRARGLQQRCDLISEMMVDINNHALSLFVCQFHLANLTDDVVRLMAGVPEPTTYGGSCKSDALGGNLFNESA
;
A
#
# COMPACT_ATOMS: atom_id res chain seq x y z
N MET A 1 -19.04 32.87 -5.17
CA MET A 1 -17.94 32.37 -6.04
C MET A 1 -18.19 30.91 -6.35
N VAL A 2 -18.44 30.57 -7.63
CA VAL A 2 -18.78 29.20 -8.07
C VAL A 2 -17.57 28.25 -7.95
N TRP A 3 -16.36 28.75 -8.20
CA TRP A 3 -15.12 27.98 -8.03
C TRP A 3 -14.93 27.45 -6.61
N LEU A 4 -15.07 28.29 -5.58
CA LEU A 4 -14.91 27.88 -4.17
C LEU A 4 -15.87 26.74 -3.76
N ASN A 5 -17.12 26.79 -4.21
CA ASN A 5 -18.10 25.73 -3.91
C ASN A 5 -17.69 24.40 -4.57
N ARG A 6 -17.10 24.44 -5.77
CA ARG A 6 -16.57 23.24 -6.44
C ARG A 6 -15.31 22.72 -5.77
N VAL A 7 -14.45 23.61 -5.26
CA VAL A 7 -13.28 23.22 -4.46
C VAL A 7 -13.70 22.56 -3.16
N GLU A 8 -14.71 23.10 -2.47
CA GLU A 8 -15.26 22.52 -1.25
C GLU A 8 -15.81 21.10 -1.50
N ALA A 9 -16.67 20.92 -2.50
CA ALA A 9 -17.19 19.61 -2.86
C ALA A 9 -16.07 18.63 -3.28
N TYR A 10 -15.04 19.12 -3.98
CA TYR A 10 -13.88 18.31 -4.32
C TYR A 10 -13.10 17.85 -3.08
N LEU A 11 -12.91 18.74 -2.09
CA LEU A 11 -12.21 18.39 -0.86
C LEU A 11 -13.01 17.40 -0.01
N ASP A 12 -14.34 17.53 0.04
CA ASP A 12 -15.22 16.56 0.69
C ASP A 12 -15.05 15.16 0.09
N ASP A 13 -15.08 15.08 -1.25
CA ASP A 13 -14.89 13.82 -1.97
C ASP A 13 -13.48 13.24 -1.79
N LEU A 14 -12.45 14.10 -1.86
CA LEU A 14 -11.05 13.69 -1.73
C LEU A 14 -10.77 13.16 -0.32
N GLU A 15 -11.29 13.84 0.70
CA GLU A 15 -11.19 13.42 2.09
C GLU A 15 -11.85 12.05 2.31
N LEU A 16 -13.03 11.83 1.70
CA LEU A 16 -13.73 10.56 1.78
C LEU A 16 -12.96 9.43 1.09
N ALA A 17 -12.39 9.68 -0.09
CA ALA A 17 -11.53 8.72 -0.80
C ALA A 17 -10.26 8.40 0.01
N ALA A 18 -9.58 9.41 0.54
CA ALA A 18 -8.39 9.26 1.39
C ALA A 18 -8.70 8.41 2.64
N ASN A 19 -9.80 8.70 3.33
CA ASN A 19 -10.24 7.94 4.50
C ASN A 19 -10.60 6.49 4.19
N ARG A 20 -11.16 6.21 3.01
CA ARG A 20 -11.40 4.83 2.56
C ARG A 20 -10.08 4.10 2.33
N LEU A 21 -9.17 4.71 1.59
CA LEU A 21 -7.86 4.13 1.29
C LEU A 21 -7.06 3.84 2.58
N GLY A 22 -6.99 4.81 3.49
CA GLY A 22 -6.30 4.63 4.78
C GLY A 22 -6.89 3.50 5.63
N ARG A 23 -8.22 3.33 5.62
CA ARG A 23 -8.88 2.20 6.30
C ARG A 23 -8.56 0.85 5.66
N GLN A 24 -8.60 0.77 4.33
CA GLN A 24 -8.25 -0.46 3.61
C GLN A 24 -6.79 -0.87 3.85
N MET A 25 -5.86 0.09 3.81
CA MET A 25 -4.45 -0.19 4.09
C MET A 25 -4.20 -0.65 5.52
N LYS A 26 -4.87 -0.05 6.51
CA LYS A 26 -4.80 -0.51 7.90
C LYS A 26 -5.37 -1.92 8.06
N GLN A 27 -6.47 -2.24 7.40
CA GLN A 27 -7.06 -3.57 7.42
C GLN A 27 -6.10 -4.62 6.80
N MET A 28 -5.50 -4.32 5.65
CA MET A 28 -4.50 -5.20 5.02
C MET A 28 -3.31 -5.46 5.94
N LYS A 29 -2.86 -4.44 6.70
CA LYS A 29 -1.79 -4.62 7.68
C LYS A 29 -2.19 -5.56 8.81
N VAL A 30 -3.41 -5.45 9.32
CA VAL A 30 -3.92 -6.34 10.38
C VAL A 30 -4.04 -7.78 9.89
N ASP A 31 -4.59 -7.97 8.69
CA ASP A 31 -4.79 -9.31 8.11
C ASP A 31 -3.45 -10.00 7.76
N GLN A 32 -2.37 -9.23 7.52
CA GLN A 32 -1.04 -9.74 7.25
C GLN A 32 -0.22 -10.05 8.52
N VAL A 33 -0.62 -9.60 9.71
CA VAL A 33 0.08 -9.94 10.96
C VAL A 33 -0.52 -11.25 11.48
N PRO A 34 0.24 -12.37 11.49
CA PRO A 34 -0.23 -13.59 12.14
C PRO A 34 -0.45 -13.26 13.62
N ALA A 35 -1.67 -13.48 14.13
CA ALA A 35 -1.92 -13.34 15.56
C ALA A 35 -0.88 -14.16 16.33
N SER A 36 -0.13 -13.50 17.21
CA SER A 36 0.88 -14.14 18.06
C SER A 36 0.19 -15.20 18.92
N ARG A 37 0.19 -16.46 18.47
CA ARG A 37 -0.39 -17.58 19.21
C ARG A 37 0.56 -17.95 20.35
N ILE A 38 0.33 -17.34 21.51
CA ILE A 38 0.74 -17.93 22.78
C ILE A 38 -0.29 -19.04 23.06
N GLY A 39 -0.01 -20.27 22.63
CA GLY A 39 -0.84 -21.43 22.94
C GLY A 39 -0.84 -22.53 21.87
N SER A 40 -0.04 -23.55 22.15
CA SER A 40 -0.09 -24.97 21.73
C SER A 40 -0.94 -25.40 20.52
N ASP A 41 -0.28 -26.16 19.64
CA ASP A 41 -0.84 -27.20 18.77
C ASP A 41 -2.07 -26.81 17.94
N THR A 42 -1.81 -26.17 16.80
CA THR A 42 -2.68 -26.39 15.64
C THR A 42 -1.81 -26.35 14.40
N ARG A 43 -1.74 -27.49 13.70
CA ARG A 43 -1.18 -27.58 12.35
C ARG A 43 -1.84 -26.51 11.49
N VAL A 44 -1.11 -25.42 11.21
CA VAL A 44 -1.55 -24.39 10.29
C VAL A 44 -1.39 -24.98 8.90
N GLY A 45 -2.45 -25.63 8.41
CA GLY A 45 -2.61 -25.76 6.96
C GLY A 45 -2.62 -24.36 6.38
N ILE A 46 -1.85 -24.13 5.32
CA ILE A 46 -1.95 -22.95 4.48
C ILE A 46 -3.34 -23.04 3.83
N ASP A 47 -4.35 -22.57 4.56
CA ASP A 47 -5.73 -22.63 4.13
C ASP A 47 -5.91 -21.53 3.07
N GLY A 48 -6.40 -21.91 1.88
CA GLY A 48 -6.59 -21.00 0.74
C GLY A 48 -7.46 -19.77 1.07
N SER A 49 -8.15 -19.81 2.20
CA SER A 49 -8.83 -18.69 2.86
C SER A 49 -7.98 -17.42 2.96
N MET A 50 -6.68 -17.51 3.26
CA MET A 50 -5.81 -16.33 3.38
C MET A 50 -5.46 -15.73 2.00
N ALA A 51 -5.30 -16.56 0.97
CA ALA A 51 -5.09 -16.07 -0.39
C ALA A 51 -6.34 -15.37 -0.96
N ILE A 52 -7.53 -15.90 -0.65
CA ILE A 52 -8.81 -15.30 -1.04
C ILE A 52 -9.01 -13.93 -0.35
N SER A 53 -8.70 -13.82 0.94
CA SER A 53 -8.84 -12.54 1.67
C SER A 53 -7.87 -11.48 1.18
N VAL A 54 -6.61 -11.85 0.89
CA VAL A 54 -5.60 -10.94 0.35
C VAL A 54 -5.96 -10.47 -1.07
N ASN A 55 -6.46 -11.36 -1.93
CA ASN A 55 -6.91 -10.97 -3.27
C ASN A 55 -8.09 -9.99 -3.22
N ALA A 56 -9.10 -10.27 -2.39
CA ALA A 56 -10.24 -9.39 -2.20
C ALA A 56 -9.82 -8.02 -1.62
N ALA A 57 -8.86 -7.99 -0.70
CA ALA A 57 -8.32 -6.74 -0.16
C ALA A 57 -7.54 -5.94 -1.21
N THR A 58 -6.78 -6.63 -2.06
CA THR A 58 -6.03 -6.02 -3.18
C THR A 58 -6.96 -5.41 -4.22
N GLU A 59 -8.06 -6.10 -4.55
CA GLU A 59 -9.09 -5.57 -5.46
C GLU A 59 -9.77 -4.31 -4.88
N ARG A 60 -10.08 -4.30 -3.58
CA ARG A 60 -10.64 -3.10 -2.93
C ARG A 60 -9.64 -1.94 -2.94
N LEU A 61 -8.35 -2.23 -2.78
CA LEU A 61 -7.29 -1.22 -2.85
C LEU A 61 -7.18 -0.62 -4.25
N SER A 62 -7.25 -1.44 -5.30
CA SER A 62 -7.15 -0.96 -6.69
C SER A 62 -8.32 -0.04 -7.05
N VAL A 63 -9.53 -0.33 -6.57
CA VAL A 63 -10.69 0.55 -6.71
C VAL A 63 -10.44 1.88 -5.99
N CYS A 64 -9.97 1.85 -4.74
CA CYS A 64 -9.67 3.07 -3.97
C CYS A 64 -8.57 3.93 -4.63
N LEU A 65 -7.56 3.29 -5.23
CA LEU A 65 -6.50 3.99 -5.98
C LEU A 65 -7.05 4.62 -7.27
N SER A 66 -7.88 3.91 -8.01
CA SER A 66 -8.54 4.42 -9.22
C SER A 66 -9.44 5.62 -8.90
N GLU A 67 -10.17 5.58 -7.77
CA GLU A 67 -10.93 6.72 -7.27
C GLU A 67 -10.02 7.92 -6.97
N LEU A 68 -8.87 7.70 -6.34
CA LEU A 68 -7.92 8.76 -6.02
C LEU A 68 -7.28 9.38 -7.27
N GLU A 69 -6.91 8.57 -8.27
CA GLU A 69 -6.39 9.03 -9.56
C GLU A 69 -7.41 9.92 -10.29
N SER A 70 -8.68 9.54 -10.27
CA SER A 70 -9.78 10.37 -10.79
C SER A 70 -9.86 11.71 -10.07
N LYS A 71 -9.64 11.74 -8.74
CA LYS A 71 -9.59 12.99 -7.97
C LYS A 71 -8.36 13.84 -8.30
N VAL A 72 -7.22 13.25 -8.67
CA VAL A 72 -6.07 14.01 -9.19
C VAL A 72 -6.41 14.67 -10.52
N ALA A 73 -7.07 13.97 -11.43
CA ALA A 73 -7.54 14.56 -12.69
C ALA A 73 -8.56 15.69 -12.46
N GLN A 74 -9.48 15.51 -11.50
CA GLN A 74 -10.46 16.54 -11.12
C GLN A 74 -9.78 17.79 -10.55
N ARG A 75 -8.68 17.64 -9.80
CA ARG A 75 -7.88 18.77 -9.31
C ARG A 75 -7.38 19.63 -10.46
N ASP A 76 -6.85 19.02 -11.50
CA ASP A 76 -6.28 19.74 -12.64
C ASP A 76 -7.36 20.54 -13.40
N LEU A 77 -8.58 20.01 -13.47
CA LEU A 77 -9.74 20.74 -13.99
C LEU A 77 -10.09 21.97 -13.15
N LEU A 78 -10.01 21.86 -11.82
CA LEU A 78 -10.26 22.98 -10.91
C LEU A 78 -9.17 24.05 -11.00
N LEU A 79 -7.91 23.64 -11.18
CA LEU A 79 -6.78 24.57 -11.34
C LEU A 79 -6.83 25.35 -12.65
N ARG A 80 -7.37 24.73 -13.72
CA ARG A 80 -7.49 25.32 -15.06
C ARG A 80 -8.84 25.99 -15.33
N ALA A 81 -9.75 25.98 -14.37
CA ALA A 81 -11.07 26.57 -14.57
C ALA A 81 -10.98 28.08 -14.84
N SER A 82 -11.81 28.59 -15.75
CA SER A 82 -11.77 30.00 -16.18
C SER A 82 -12.12 31.00 -15.08
N ASP A 83 -12.86 30.55 -14.06
CA ASP A 83 -13.25 31.28 -12.86
C ASP A 83 -12.31 31.02 -11.66
N ALA A 84 -11.21 30.28 -11.87
CA ALA A 84 -10.19 30.06 -10.85
C ALA A 84 -9.29 31.31 -10.69
N PRO A 85 -8.73 31.55 -9.49
CA PRO A 85 -7.75 32.61 -9.27
C PRO A 85 -6.54 32.46 -10.21
N GLN A 86 -6.08 33.57 -10.80
CA GLN A 86 -4.94 33.56 -11.72
C GLN A 86 -3.59 33.41 -11.02
N ALA A 87 -3.49 33.91 -9.78
CA ALA A 87 -2.28 33.75 -8.97
C ALA A 87 -2.21 32.34 -8.38
N GLY A 88 -1.01 31.74 -8.41
CA GLY A 88 -0.76 30.40 -7.87
C GLY A 88 -0.89 29.28 -8.90
N LEU A 89 -0.03 28.28 -8.77
CA LEU A 89 0.01 27.04 -9.56
C LEU A 89 -0.67 25.88 -8.82
N THR A 90 -0.69 25.92 -7.49
CA THR A 90 -1.32 24.88 -6.65
C THR A 90 -2.69 25.31 -6.12
N LEU A 91 -3.48 24.34 -5.64
CA LEU A 91 -4.80 24.63 -5.07
C LEU A 91 -4.68 25.50 -3.82
N ASN A 92 -3.67 25.25 -2.98
CA ASN A 92 -3.37 26.05 -1.78
C ASN A 92 -2.99 27.48 -2.13
N GLU A 93 -2.08 27.70 -3.08
CA GLU A 93 -1.69 29.04 -3.52
C GLU A 93 -2.88 29.81 -4.11
N LYS A 94 -3.73 29.13 -4.89
CA LYS A 94 -4.95 29.74 -5.44
C LYS A 94 -5.94 30.09 -4.33
N LEU A 95 -6.10 29.25 -3.31
CA LEU A 95 -6.96 29.54 -2.15
C LEU A 95 -6.41 30.71 -1.32
N GLU A 96 -5.09 30.79 -1.13
CA GLU A 96 -4.45 31.90 -0.42
C GLU A 96 -4.62 33.24 -1.14
N ALA A 97 -4.59 33.23 -2.48
CA ALA A 97 -4.83 34.42 -3.30
C ALA A 97 -6.28 34.94 -3.21
N VAL A 98 -7.23 34.13 -2.71
CA VAL A 98 -8.64 34.51 -2.59
C VAL A 98 -8.88 35.21 -1.25
N ARG A 99 -9.37 36.45 -1.31
CA ARG A 99 -9.78 37.25 -0.14
C ARG A 99 -11.15 36.83 0.42
N ASP A 100 -11.43 35.53 0.54
CA ASP A 100 -12.65 34.97 1.15
C ASP A 100 -12.26 34.25 2.46
N PRO A 101 -12.90 34.52 3.60
CA PRO A 101 -12.61 33.81 4.86
C PRO A 101 -12.77 32.29 4.75
N ARG A 102 -13.65 31.79 3.87
CA ARG A 102 -13.84 30.36 3.63
C ARG A 102 -12.61 29.73 2.97
N ALA A 103 -11.86 30.49 2.17
CA ALA A 103 -10.68 29.98 1.48
C ALA A 103 -9.60 29.51 2.46
N ARG A 104 -9.45 30.19 3.62
CA ARG A 104 -8.54 29.74 4.69
C ARG A 104 -8.95 28.40 5.30
N GLY A 105 -10.25 28.20 5.51
CA GLY A 105 -10.77 26.93 6.02
C GLY A 105 -10.52 25.79 5.03
N LEU A 106 -10.73 26.04 3.74
CA LEU A 106 -10.44 25.06 2.69
C LEU A 106 -8.94 24.78 2.54
N GLN A 107 -8.08 25.78 2.75
CA GLN A 107 -6.62 25.62 2.76
C GLN A 107 -6.18 24.71 3.90
N GLN A 108 -6.66 24.93 5.12
CA GLN A 108 -6.37 24.04 6.26
C GLN A 108 -6.82 22.60 6.00
N ARG A 109 -7.95 22.42 5.32
CA ARG A 109 -8.41 21.08 4.90
C ARG A 109 -7.49 20.45 3.86
N CYS A 110 -6.97 21.22 2.91
CA CYS A 110 -5.98 20.72 1.96
C CYS A 110 -4.72 20.23 2.67
N ASP A 111 -4.24 20.97 3.66
CA ASP A 111 -3.06 20.60 4.44
C ASP A 111 -3.29 19.30 5.23
N LEU A 112 -4.45 19.17 5.90
CA LEU A 112 -4.85 17.94 6.61
C LEU A 112 -4.94 16.73 5.67
N ILE A 113 -5.56 16.89 4.49
CA ILE A 113 -5.65 15.80 3.51
C ILE A 113 -4.25 15.43 3.00
N SER A 114 -3.37 16.42 2.79
CA SER A 114 -1.98 16.18 2.40
C SER A 114 -1.24 15.36 3.45
N GLU A 115 -1.40 15.67 4.73
CA GLU A 115 -0.84 14.89 5.84
C GLU A 115 -1.36 13.45 5.82
N MET A 116 -2.68 13.26 5.67
CA MET A 116 -3.28 11.92 5.55
C MET A 116 -2.70 11.11 4.38
N MET A 117 -2.43 11.75 3.23
CA MET A 117 -1.83 11.09 2.07
C MET A 117 -0.39 10.64 2.34
N VAL A 118 0.37 11.43 3.10
CA VAL A 118 1.73 11.05 3.52
C VAL A 118 1.67 9.81 4.42
N ASP A 119 0.74 9.75 5.38
CA ASP A 119 0.56 8.58 6.24
C ASP A 119 0.16 7.33 5.45
N ILE A 120 -0.77 7.48 4.51
CA ILE A 120 -1.19 6.41 3.59
C ILE A 120 0.02 5.90 2.80
N ASN A 121 0.83 6.79 2.24
CA ASN A 121 2.04 6.42 1.49
C ASN A 121 3.05 5.68 2.38
N ASN A 122 3.28 6.13 3.60
CA ASN A 122 4.15 5.46 4.56
C ASN A 122 3.65 4.04 4.90
N HIS A 123 2.33 3.86 5.04
CA HIS A 123 1.73 2.54 5.22
C HIS A 123 1.89 1.65 3.99
N ALA A 124 1.74 2.21 2.78
CA ALA A 124 1.96 1.50 1.53
C ALA A 124 3.38 0.95 1.42
N LEU A 125 4.38 1.80 1.68
CA LEU A 125 5.79 1.42 1.66
C LEU A 125 6.09 0.33 2.68
N SER A 126 5.54 0.43 3.89
CA SER A 126 5.68 -0.61 4.91
C SER A 126 5.11 -1.95 4.45
N LEU A 127 3.90 -1.96 3.85
CA LEU A 127 3.29 -3.18 3.33
C LEU A 127 4.11 -3.78 2.19
N PHE A 128 4.61 -2.96 1.27
CA PHE A 128 5.44 -3.40 0.17
C PHE A 128 6.74 -4.07 0.65
N VAL A 129 7.44 -3.45 1.61
CA VAL A 129 8.66 -4.03 2.20
C VAL A 129 8.37 -5.36 2.89
N CYS A 130 7.28 -5.44 3.67
CA CYS A 130 6.88 -6.70 4.31
C CYS A 130 6.56 -7.80 3.28
N GLN A 131 5.81 -7.47 2.22
CA GLN A 131 5.49 -8.42 1.15
C GLN A 131 6.74 -8.89 0.40
N PHE A 132 7.66 -7.98 0.11
CA PHE A 132 8.94 -8.31 -0.53
C PHE A 132 9.77 -9.30 0.32
N HIS A 133 9.91 -9.04 1.62
CA HIS A 133 10.63 -9.96 2.50
C HIS A 133 9.93 -11.33 2.64
N LEU A 134 8.60 -11.37 2.70
CA LEU A 134 7.84 -12.62 2.74
C LEU A 134 8.00 -13.44 1.44
N ALA A 135 8.02 -12.77 0.29
CA ALA A 135 8.25 -13.42 -0.99
C ALA A 135 9.66 -14.03 -1.06
N ASN A 136 10.69 -13.30 -0.60
CA ASN A 136 12.07 -13.80 -0.56
C ASN A 136 12.21 -15.01 0.38
N LEU A 137 11.59 -14.96 1.57
CA LEU A 137 11.58 -16.11 2.50
C LEU A 137 10.87 -17.32 1.89
N THR A 138 9.80 -17.10 1.14
CA THR A 138 9.08 -18.18 0.45
C THR A 138 9.93 -18.80 -0.65
N ASP A 139 10.64 -17.98 -1.43
CA ASP A 139 11.57 -18.44 -2.46
C ASP A 139 12.73 -19.24 -1.86
N ASP A 140 13.32 -18.77 -0.75
CA ASP A 140 14.38 -19.47 -0.03
C ASP A 140 13.90 -20.84 0.51
N VAL A 141 12.67 -20.91 1.04
CA VAL A 141 12.06 -22.17 1.52
C VAL A 141 11.78 -23.12 0.36
N VAL A 142 11.24 -22.63 -0.77
CA VAL A 142 11.03 -23.45 -1.97
C VAL A 142 12.37 -23.95 -2.51
N ARG A 143 13.40 -23.11 -2.55
CA ARG A 143 14.75 -23.46 -2.99
C ARG A 143 15.38 -24.53 -2.09
N LEU A 144 15.20 -24.40 -0.78
CA LEU A 144 15.66 -25.36 0.22
C LEU A 144 14.91 -26.69 0.12
N MET A 145 13.59 -26.68 -0.06
CA MET A 145 12.78 -27.89 -0.28
C MET A 145 13.04 -28.56 -1.64
N ALA A 146 13.35 -27.77 -2.67
CA ALA A 146 13.72 -28.27 -4.00
C ALA A 146 15.15 -28.84 -4.03
N GLY A 147 15.90 -28.74 -2.93
CA GLY A 147 17.27 -29.24 -2.82
C GLY A 147 18.24 -28.54 -3.77
N VAL A 148 17.90 -27.34 -4.26
CA VAL A 148 18.73 -26.60 -5.20
C VAL A 148 19.83 -25.89 -4.40
N PRO A 149 21.11 -26.30 -4.52
CA PRO A 149 22.18 -25.62 -3.82
C PRO A 149 22.38 -24.22 -4.41
N GLU A 150 22.77 -23.28 -3.55
CA GLU A 150 23.09 -21.88 -3.87
C GLU A 150 24.01 -21.80 -5.13
N PRO A 151 23.77 -20.87 -6.09
CA PRO A 151 24.65 -20.73 -7.23
C PRO A 151 26.00 -20.18 -6.75
N THR A 152 26.93 -21.10 -6.54
CA THR A 152 28.32 -20.82 -6.16
C THR A 152 28.96 -20.01 -7.27
N THR A 153 29.09 -18.70 -7.05
CA THR A 153 29.64 -17.75 -8.02
C THR A 153 31.17 -17.80 -8.12
N TYR A 154 31.82 -18.74 -7.45
CA TYR A 154 33.25 -19.00 -7.57
C TYR A 154 33.50 -20.50 -7.75
N GLY A 155 33.96 -20.86 -8.95
CA GLY A 155 34.32 -22.22 -9.29
C GLY A 155 35.61 -22.70 -8.64
N GLY A 156 35.63 -24.00 -8.33
CA GLY A 156 36.83 -24.84 -8.36
C GLY A 156 37.61 -25.01 -7.06
N SER A 157 37.36 -26.09 -6.32
CA SER A 157 38.13 -27.34 -6.49
C SER A 157 37.89 -28.34 -5.33
N CYS A 158 37.92 -29.62 -5.73
CA CYS A 158 38.32 -30.79 -4.94
C CYS A 158 37.46 -31.30 -3.76
N LYS A 159 36.83 -32.45 -4.04
CA LYS A 159 36.66 -33.65 -3.20
C LYS A 159 35.59 -33.66 -2.11
N SER A 160 34.60 -34.51 -2.40
CA SER A 160 33.87 -35.42 -1.51
C SER A 160 34.27 -35.44 -0.04
N ASP A 161 33.32 -35.16 0.84
CA ASP A 161 32.97 -36.14 1.86
C ASP A 161 31.49 -36.08 2.22
N ALA A 162 30.92 -37.27 2.34
CA ALA A 162 29.54 -37.54 2.67
C ALA A 162 29.25 -37.14 4.11
N LEU A 163 28.36 -36.18 4.34
CA LEU A 163 27.66 -36.00 5.63
C LEU A 163 26.55 -34.96 5.46
N GLY A 164 25.30 -35.41 5.34
CA GLY A 164 24.16 -34.47 5.24
C GLY A 164 22.81 -35.07 4.87
N GLY A 165 22.42 -36.18 5.49
CA GLY A 165 21.04 -36.64 5.73
C GLY A 165 19.94 -36.33 4.71
N ASN A 166 19.70 -37.27 3.79
CA ASN A 166 18.42 -37.42 3.09
C ASN A 166 17.34 -37.86 4.09
N LEU A 167 16.55 -36.92 4.61
CA LEU A 167 15.52 -37.15 5.64
C LEU A 167 14.24 -37.86 5.16
N PHE A 168 14.12 -38.28 3.89
CA PHE A 168 12.84 -38.76 3.35
C PHE A 168 12.89 -40.04 2.51
N ASN A 169 13.93 -40.86 2.60
CA ASN A 169 14.00 -42.05 1.75
C ASN A 169 14.38 -43.33 2.51
N GLU A 170 13.52 -43.78 3.43
CA GLU A 170 13.42 -45.20 3.76
C GLU A 170 12.09 -45.54 4.47
N SER A 171 11.21 -46.27 3.79
CA SER A 171 10.18 -47.13 4.37
C SER A 171 9.75 -48.11 3.27
N ALA A 172 10.53 -49.20 3.14
CA ALA A 172 10.14 -50.43 2.46
C ALA A 172 9.83 -51.49 3.53
#